data_AF-A0A6A4DTN1-F1
#
_entry.id   AF-A0A6A4DTN1-F1
#
_cell.length_a   1.000
_cell.length_b   1.000
_cell.length_c   1.000
_cell.angle_alpha   90.00
_cell.angle_beta   90.00
_cell.angle_gamma   90.00
#
_symmetry.space_group_name_H-M   'P 1'
#
loop_
_entity.id
_entity.type
_entity.pdbx_description
1 polymer ?
#
loop_
_entity_poly.entity_id
_entity_poly.type
_entity_poly.pdbx_seq_one_letter_code
_entity_poly.pdbx_strand_id
1 'polypeptide(L)'
;MLGNKPDLHRTKRFGSLAYVHNWPSPSLKKLDDNCGIGFLVGYLEDQAGYQIYFITEHAVQHCLNASINEDIVYKDRYADGMKKMSPSG
;
A
#
# COMPACT_ATOMS: atom_id res chain seq x y z
N MET A 1 -12.46 30.69 -6.10
CA MET A 1 -13.25 29.81 -5.21
C MET A 1 -12.63 29.88 -3.82
N LEU A 2 -13.39 30.38 -2.84
CA LEU A 2 -12.93 30.64 -1.49
C LEU A 2 -12.99 29.32 -0.68
N GLY A 3 -11.83 28.82 -0.28
CA GLY A 3 -11.57 27.98 0.89
C GLY A 3 -12.67 27.03 1.38
N ASN A 4 -12.96 25.96 0.64
CA ASN A 4 -13.45 24.76 1.30
C ASN A 4 -12.31 24.22 2.18
N LYS A 5 -12.57 24.03 3.47
CA LYS A 5 -11.62 23.39 4.39
C LYS A 5 -11.22 22.05 3.77
N PRO A 6 -9.93 21.79 3.51
CA PRO A 6 -9.52 20.52 2.94
C PRO A 6 -9.96 19.41 3.89
N ASP A 7 -10.70 18.44 3.37
CA ASP A 7 -11.09 17.26 4.11
C ASP A 7 -9.88 16.33 4.21
N LEU A 8 -9.13 16.48 5.30
CA LEU A 8 -7.97 15.66 5.61
C LEU A 8 -8.34 14.26 6.10
N HIS A 9 -9.63 13.95 6.33
CA HIS A 9 -10.04 12.60 6.76
C HIS A 9 -9.75 11.53 5.69
N ARG A 10 -9.59 11.95 4.44
CA ARG A 10 -9.23 11.07 3.32
C ARG A 10 -7.71 10.90 3.16
N THR A 11 -6.91 11.73 3.83
CA THR A 11 -5.45 11.61 3.84
C THR A 11 -5.04 10.44 4.74
N LYS A 12 -4.00 9.73 4.32
CA LYS A 12 -3.48 8.49 4.86
C LYS A 12 -1.98 8.61 4.96
N ARG A 13 -1.43 8.06 6.03
CA ARG A 13 -0.01 8.12 6.32
C ARG A 13 0.80 7.34 5.26
N PHE A 14 1.80 7.99 4.70
CA PHE A 14 2.74 7.36 3.77
C PHE A 14 3.44 6.16 4.41
N GLY A 15 3.61 5.08 3.65
CA GLY A 15 4.21 3.83 4.09
C GLY A 15 3.28 2.96 4.93
N SER A 16 2.01 3.31 5.10
CA SER A 16 1.03 2.49 5.83
C SER A 16 0.70 1.21 5.09
N LEU A 17 0.39 0.15 5.83
CA LEU A 17 -0.03 -1.13 5.27
C LEU A 17 -1.35 -0.99 4.51
N ALA A 18 -1.38 -1.50 3.29
CA ALA A 18 -2.54 -1.45 2.39
C ALA A 18 -3.03 -2.86 2.06
N TYR A 19 -4.33 -3.07 2.22
CA TYR A 19 -5.06 -4.27 1.82
C TYR A 19 -5.92 -3.94 0.59
N VAL A 20 -5.55 -4.51 -0.55
CA VAL A 20 -6.18 -4.23 -1.84
C VAL A 20 -7.10 -5.39 -2.19
N HIS A 21 -8.40 -5.18 -2.00
CA HIS A 21 -9.42 -6.16 -2.37
C HIS A 21 -9.73 -6.07 -3.87
N ASN A 22 -9.86 -7.21 -4.53
CA ASN A 22 -10.23 -7.37 -5.94
C ASN A 22 -9.13 -6.97 -6.95
N TRP A 23 -7.87 -7.27 -6.65
CA TRP A 23 -6.80 -7.08 -7.61
C TRP A 23 -7.05 -7.92 -8.87
N PRO A 24 -7.06 -7.37 -10.10
CA PRO A 24 -7.25 -8.15 -11.31
C PRO A 24 -5.93 -8.83 -11.68
N SER A 25 -5.49 -9.83 -10.92
CA SER A 25 -4.48 -10.73 -11.45
C SER A 25 -5.16 -11.73 -12.39
N PRO A 26 -4.74 -11.83 -13.67
CA PRO A 26 -5.32 -12.77 -14.63
C PRO A 26 -5.12 -14.26 -14.24
N SER A 27 -4.35 -14.52 -13.18
CA SER A 27 -4.10 -15.86 -12.62
C SER A 27 -4.97 -16.22 -11.42
N LEU A 28 -5.89 -15.35 -10.97
CA LEU A 28 -6.74 -15.64 -9.82
C LEU A 28 -7.68 -16.83 -10.10
N LYS A 29 -7.46 -17.92 -9.37
CA LYS A 29 -8.42 -19.02 -9.29
C LYS A 29 -9.45 -18.68 -8.21
N LYS A 30 -10.67 -19.21 -8.35
CA LYS A 30 -11.87 -18.99 -7.50
C LYS A 30 -11.70 -19.18 -5.97
N LEU A 31 -10.51 -19.56 -5.50
CA LEU A 31 -10.15 -19.88 -4.11
C LEU A 31 -8.90 -19.12 -3.62
N ASP A 32 -8.31 -18.22 -4.42
CA ASP A 32 -7.26 -17.34 -3.92
C ASP A 32 -7.86 -16.27 -3.03
N ASP A 33 -7.20 -16.00 -1.90
CA ASP A 33 -7.49 -14.84 -1.08
C ASP A 33 -7.30 -13.58 -1.96
N ASN A 34 -8.42 -12.99 -2.41
CA ASN A 34 -8.47 -11.88 -3.38
C ASN A 34 -7.91 -10.54 -2.84
N CYS A 35 -7.05 -10.58 -1.84
CA CYS A 35 -6.50 -9.42 -1.15
C CYS A 35 -4.98 -9.34 -1.35
N GLY A 36 -4.55 -8.39 -2.19
CA GLY A 36 -3.14 -8.06 -2.31
C GLY A 36 -2.68 -7.22 -1.11
N ILE A 37 -1.47 -7.49 -0.60
CA ILE A 37 -0.88 -6.73 0.52
C ILE A 37 0.26 -5.88 -0.02
N GLY A 38 0.24 -4.60 0.33
CA GLY A 38 1.30 -3.66 -0.04
C GLY A 38 1.42 -2.50 0.93
N PHE A 39 2.13 -1.47 0.52
CA PHE A 39 2.32 -0.25 1.30
C PHE A 39 1.91 0.98 0.49
N LEU A 40 1.23 1.91 1.13
CA LEU A 40 0.86 3.18 0.52
C LEU A 40 2.12 4.00 0.21
N VAL A 41 2.36 4.31 -1.05
CA VAL A 41 3.48 5.14 -1.50
C VAL A 41 3.03 6.43 -2.18
N GLY A 42 1.72 6.67 -2.28
CA GLY A 42 1.24 7.91 -2.87
C GLY A 42 -0.25 7.89 -3.17
N TYR A 43 -0.71 9.02 -3.67
CA TYR A 43 -2.05 9.20 -4.23
C TYR A 43 -1.96 9.29 -5.74
N LEU A 44 -3.04 8.93 -6.42
CA LEU A 44 -3.15 9.22 -7.85
C LEU A 44 -3.37 10.71 -8.05
N GLU A 45 -2.60 11.30 -8.95
CA GLU A 45 -2.83 12.67 -9.40
C GLU A 45 -4.15 12.73 -10.18
N ASP A 46 -4.92 13.79 -9.94
CA ASP A 46 -6.20 14.11 -10.61
C ASP A 46 -7.34 13.06 -10.47
N GLN A 47 -7.13 11.97 -9.73
CA GLN A 47 -8.11 10.89 -9.56
C GLN A 47 -8.17 10.37 -8.12
N ALA A 48 -9.32 9.81 -7.74
CA ALA A 48 -9.45 9.12 -6.45
C ALA A 48 -8.77 7.74 -6.53
N GLY A 49 -7.68 7.57 -5.78
CA GLY A 49 -7.03 6.28 -5.61
C GLY A 49 -5.64 6.40 -5.01
N TYR A 50 -4.96 5.27 -4.93
CA TYR A 50 -3.70 5.08 -4.23
C TYR A 50 -2.64 4.49 -5.15
N GLN A 51 -1.40 4.90 -4.93
CA GLN A 51 -0.21 4.19 -5.41
C GLN A 51 0.25 3.25 -4.30
N ILE A 52 0.23 1.96 -4.57
CA ILE A 52 0.59 0.91 -3.61
C ILE A 52 1.83 0.19 -4.11
N TYR A 53 2.85 0.09 -3.26
CA TYR A 53 3.99 -0.79 -3.46
C TYR A 53 3.64 -2.19 -2.98
N PHE A 54 3.50 -3.14 -3.91
CA PHE A 54 3.25 -4.52 -3.57
C PHE A 54 4.55 -5.27 -3.27
N ILE A 55 4.55 -6.01 -2.17
CA ILE A 55 5.75 -6.71 -1.69
C ILE A 55 6.04 -7.93 -2.55
N THR A 56 5.00 -8.61 -3.03
CA THR A 56 5.11 -9.86 -3.81
C THR A 56 5.67 -9.59 -5.21
N GLU A 57 5.15 -8.58 -5.90
CA GLU A 57 5.54 -8.21 -7.26
C GLU A 57 6.74 -7.25 -7.28
N HIS A 58 7.13 -6.72 -6.12
CA HIS A 58 8.14 -5.66 -5.99
C HIS A 58 7.90 -4.46 -6.93
N ALA A 59 6.63 -4.12 -7.14
CA ALA A 59 6.20 -3.12 -8.10
C ALA A 59 5.21 -2.14 -7.47
N VAL A 60 5.24 -0.90 -7.94
CA VAL A 60 4.20 0.09 -7.61
C VAL A 60 3.08 -0.04 -8.62
N GLN A 61 1.86 -0.15 -8.11
CA GLN A 61 0.66 -0.26 -8.93
C GLN A 61 -0.44 0.67 -8.41
N HIS A 62 -1.36 1.00 -9.32
CA HIS A 62 -2.45 1.93 -9.05
C HIS A 62 -3.69 1.17 -8.59
N CYS A 63 -4.24 1.58 -7.45
CA CYS A 63 -5.42 0.97 -6.84
C CYS A 63 -6.49 2.01 -6.60
N LEU A 64 -7.68 1.82 -7.15
CA LEU A 64 -8.81 2.72 -6.90
C LEU A 64 -9.36 2.58 -5.48
N ASN A 65 -9.29 1.38 -4.91
CA ASN A 65 -9.79 1.09 -3.58
C ASN A 65 -8.82 0.20 -2.80
N ALA A 66 -8.51 0.60 -1.57
CA ALA A 66 -7.66 -0.13 -0.64
C ALA A 66 -8.07 0.23 0.79
N SER A 67 -8.03 -0.75 1.69
CA SER A 67 -8.12 -0.50 3.12
C SER A 67 -6.73 -0.22 3.66
N ILE A 68 -6.54 0.93 4.30
CA ILE A 68 -5.23 1.37 4.80
C ILE A 68 -5.21 1.27 6.32
N ASN A 69 -4.27 0.49 6.85
CA ASN A 69 -3.97 0.43 8.29
C ASN A 69 -2.76 1.31 8.58
N GLU A 70 -3.00 2.45 9.24
CA GLU A 70 -2.01 3.50 9.51
C GLU A 70 -1.15 3.24 10.76
N ASP A 71 -1.51 2.21 11.55
CA ASP A 71 -0.78 1.79 12.74
C ASP A 71 0.46 0.96 12.38
N ILE A 72 0.52 0.43 11.16
CA ILE A 72 1.64 -0.37 10.66
C ILE A 72 2.29 0.37 9.49
N VAL A 73 3.48 0.94 9.72
CA VAL A 73 4.24 1.61 8.66
C VAL A 73 5.42 0.75 8.23
N TYR A 74 5.82 0.84 6.96
CA TYR A 74 6.91 0.07 6.35
C TYR A 74 8.14 -0.08 7.26
N LYS A 75 8.61 1.02 7.88
CA LYS A 75 9.76 0.97 8.80
C LYS A 75 9.54 0.14 10.06
N ASP A 76 8.31 0.07 10.58
CA ASP A 76 7.98 -0.71 11.77
C ASP A 76 8.11 -2.22 11.52
N ARG A 77 8.00 -2.67 10.26
CA ARG A 77 8.29 -4.07 9.88
C ARG A 77 9.79 -4.39 9.76
N TYR A 78 10.63 -3.42 9.41
CA TYR A 78 12.07 -3.66 9.19
C TYR A 78 12.97 -3.24 10.35
N ALA A 79 12.45 -2.46 11.31
CA ALA A 79 13.19 -2.07 12.51
C ALA A 79 13.56 -3.28 13.38
N ASP A 80 12.75 -4.35 13.38
CA ASP A 80 12.96 -5.53 14.22
C ASP A 80 13.67 -6.70 13.50
N GLY A 81 13.70 -6.68 12.16
CA GLY A 81 14.11 -7.83 11.33
C GLY A 81 15.50 -7.75 10.68
N MET A 82 16.18 -6.60 10.68
CA MET A 82 17.49 -6.44 10.03
C MET A 82 18.64 -6.40 11.04
N LYS A 83 18.66 -7.36 11.98
CA LYS A 83 19.93 -7.87 12.53
C LYS A 83 20.19 -9.22 11.85
N LYS A 84 21.23 -9.25 11.02
CA LYS A 84 21.85 -10.42 10.37
C LYS A 84 21.26 -10.86 9.02
N MET A 85 21.74 -10.21 7.96
CA MET A 85 22.42 -10.93 6.88
C MET A 85 23.37 -9.95 6.17
N SER A 86 24.52 -9.70 6.80
CA SER A 86 25.68 -9.22 6.05
C SER A 86 26.12 -10.35 5.10
N PRO A 87 26.35 -10.10 3.80
CA PRO A 87 26.98 -11.09 2.95
C PRO A 87 28.42 -11.24 3.44
N SER A 88 28.76 -12.42 3.97
CA SER A 88 30.14 -12.85 4.11
C SER A 88 30.75 -12.94 2.71
N GLY A 89 31.82 -12.18 2.48
CA GLY A 89 32.64 -12.29 1.27
C GLY A 89 33.42 -13.60 1.19
#